data_AF-A0A095V360-F1
#
_entry.id   AF-A0A095V360-F1
#
_cell.length_a   1.000
_cell.length_b   1.000
_cell.length_c   1.000
_cell.angle_alpha   90.00
_cell.angle_beta   90.00
_cell.angle_gamma   90.00
#
_symmetry.space_group_name_H-M   'P 1'
#
loop_
_entity.id
_entity.type
_entity.pdbx_description
1 polymer ?
#
loop_
_entity_poly.entity_id
_entity_poly.type
_entity_poly.pdbx_seq_one_letter_code
_entity_poly.pdbx_strand_id
1 'polypeptide(L)'
;MKKFTILFFFVFASVTAQKTDRTNFGSLQNIKASDYAVTFTSNFSKTRESNEPFKMVFINTITGKTNEVLLAEKTNIRKVHTDIEANFLGSKFVVVECYSEVEKRLPKASGFVSKLYLISLNDFKVTPISTEDFSLKNWQINTKTNKIVFIEQENGMKDLSGEVQKIMVFDLDNGTKKEVFSNN
;
A
#
# COMPACT_ATOMS: atom_id res chain seq x y z
N MET A 1 7.15 22.47 69.55
CA MET A 1 6.38 21.33 69.01
C MET A 1 6.23 21.49 67.51
N LYS A 2 6.53 20.40 66.79
CA LYS A 2 6.17 20.07 65.40
C LYS A 2 6.66 21.01 64.28
N LYS A 3 7.86 20.65 63.80
CA LYS A 3 8.38 20.91 62.45
C LYS A 3 7.40 20.31 61.43
N PHE A 4 6.95 21.09 60.45
CA PHE A 4 6.30 20.57 59.25
C PHE A 4 7.13 21.00 58.04
N THR A 5 8.23 20.29 57.83
CA THR A 5 8.94 20.31 56.56
C THR A 5 8.19 19.34 55.64
N ILE A 6 7.25 19.85 54.85
CA ILE A 6 6.61 19.06 53.79
C ILE A 6 7.61 19.04 52.63
N LEU A 7 8.44 18.01 52.64
CA LEU A 7 9.36 17.68 51.55
C LEU A 7 8.51 17.07 50.42
N PHE A 8 8.05 17.90 49.49
CA PHE A 8 7.47 17.43 48.23
C PHE A 8 8.60 16.82 47.40
N PHE A 9 8.86 15.53 47.60
CA PHE A 9 9.52 14.70 46.60
C PHE A 9 8.55 14.54 45.42
N PHE A 10 8.50 15.53 44.54
CA PHE A 10 8.14 15.27 43.15
C PHE A 10 9.31 14.48 42.56
N VAL A 11 9.28 13.16 42.73
CA VAL A 11 10.04 12.27 41.85
C VAL A 11 9.44 12.50 40.48
N PHE A 12 10.16 13.27 39.67
CA PHE A 12 9.95 13.35 38.23
C PHE A 12 10.08 11.94 37.68
N ALA A 13 8.96 11.21 37.60
CA ALA A 13 8.83 10.12 36.67
C ALA A 13 8.69 10.75 35.27
N SER A 14 9.75 11.40 34.78
CA SER A 14 9.93 11.54 33.34
C SER A 14 10.22 10.14 32.82
N VAL A 15 9.16 9.35 32.67
CA VAL A 15 9.17 8.22 31.75
C VAL A 15 9.29 8.88 30.38
N THR A 16 10.53 9.14 29.98
CA THR A 16 10.84 9.35 28.57
C THR A 16 10.41 8.06 27.89
N ALA A 17 9.19 8.06 27.37
CA ALA A 17 8.71 7.03 26.47
C ALA A 17 9.68 7.07 25.28
N GLN A 18 10.72 6.25 25.36
CA GLN A 18 11.77 6.20 24.37
C GLN A 18 11.10 5.82 23.06
N LYS A 19 11.07 6.77 22.11
CA LYS A 19 10.50 6.59 20.78
C LYS A 19 11.23 5.41 20.14
N THR A 20 10.64 4.23 20.26
CA THR A 20 11.20 3.01 19.67
C THR A 20 10.51 2.85 18.34
N ASP A 21 10.99 3.58 17.35
CA ASP A 21 10.58 3.33 15.97
C ASP A 21 11.22 1.98 15.58
N ARG A 22 10.40 1.00 15.19
CA ARG A 22 10.85 -0.30 14.70
C ARG A 22 10.45 -0.45 13.25
N THR A 23 11.42 -0.72 12.39
CA THR A 23 11.19 -1.12 11.00
C THR A 23 11.32 -2.63 10.91
N ASN A 24 10.23 -3.29 10.54
CA ASN A 24 10.20 -4.72 10.30
C ASN A 24 10.08 -4.98 8.80
N PHE A 25 10.61 -6.10 8.33
CA PHE A 25 10.34 -6.58 6.98
C PHE A 25 9.10 -7.46 6.98
N GLY A 26 8.28 -7.31 5.94
CA GLY A 26 7.25 -8.29 5.59
C GLY A 26 7.87 -9.61 5.11
N SER A 27 7.01 -10.58 4.80
CA SER A 27 7.46 -11.86 4.27
C SER A 27 8.23 -11.68 2.96
N LEU A 28 9.42 -12.29 2.90
CA LEU A 28 10.22 -12.37 1.68
C LEU A 28 9.58 -13.38 0.72
N GLN A 29 9.38 -12.96 -0.53
CA GLN A 29 8.70 -13.75 -1.55
C GLN A 29 9.50 -13.73 -2.86
N ASN A 30 9.66 -14.90 -3.49
CA ASN A 30 10.20 -14.96 -4.86
C ASN A 30 9.16 -14.45 -5.85
N ILE A 31 9.61 -13.70 -6.87
CA ILE A 31 8.77 -13.27 -7.98
C ILE A 31 8.86 -14.28 -9.11
N LYS A 32 7.71 -14.88 -9.45
CA LYS A 32 7.60 -15.96 -10.42
C LYS A 32 8.11 -15.52 -11.79
N ALA A 33 8.87 -16.40 -12.44
CA ALA A 33 9.49 -16.15 -13.74
C ALA A 33 10.37 -14.89 -13.78
N SER A 34 11.12 -14.62 -12.71
CA SER A 34 12.12 -13.55 -12.63
C SER A 34 13.27 -13.90 -11.67
N ASP A 35 14.36 -13.14 -11.73
CA ASP A 35 15.52 -13.28 -10.85
C ASP A 35 15.38 -12.44 -9.56
N TYR A 36 14.17 -12.05 -9.17
CA TYR A 36 13.94 -11.16 -8.04
C TYR A 36 13.20 -11.84 -6.89
N ALA A 37 13.65 -11.56 -5.67
CA ALA A 37 12.85 -11.69 -4.47
C ALA A 37 12.39 -10.30 -4.02
N VAL A 38 11.24 -10.21 -3.35
CA VAL A 38 10.68 -8.96 -2.86
C VAL A 38 10.23 -9.06 -1.42
N THR A 39 10.48 -8.01 -0.66
CA THR A 39 9.90 -7.75 0.66
C THR A 39 9.48 -6.29 0.73
N PHE A 40 8.85 -5.90 1.84
CA PHE A 40 8.50 -4.51 2.10
C PHE A 40 8.77 -4.16 3.56
N THR A 41 9.07 -2.89 3.81
CA THR A 41 9.20 -2.37 5.18
C THR A 41 7.82 -2.12 5.76
N SER A 42 7.68 -2.36 7.06
CA SER A 42 6.54 -1.95 7.85
C SER A 42 7.06 -1.22 9.08
N ASN A 43 6.60 0.00 9.28
CA ASN A 43 7.05 0.82 10.38
C ASN A 43 6.04 0.76 11.52
N PHE A 44 6.50 0.31 12.68
CA PHE A 44 5.73 0.34 13.91
C PHE A 44 6.26 1.46 14.80
N SER A 45 5.43 2.47 15.06
CA SER A 45 5.71 3.50 16.05
C SER A 45 4.64 3.49 17.13
N LYS A 46 5.08 3.45 18.41
CA LYS A 46 4.17 3.55 19.57
C LYS A 46 3.43 4.89 19.61
N THR A 47 3.99 5.93 18.99
CA THR A 47 3.43 7.28 18.95
C THR A 47 2.84 7.61 17.59
N ARG A 48 2.02 6.72 16.99
CA ARG A 48 1.13 6.90 15.81
C ARG A 48 1.69 7.52 14.51
N GLU A 49 2.87 8.12 14.51
CA GLU A 49 3.48 8.85 13.41
C GLU A 49 4.89 8.31 13.20
N SER A 50 4.96 7.18 12.50
CA SER A 50 6.19 6.90 11.75
C SER A 50 6.14 7.75 10.48
N ASN A 51 7.13 8.64 10.32
CA ASN A 51 7.28 9.49 9.14
C ASN A 51 8.01 8.78 7.99
N GLU A 52 8.42 7.52 8.17
CA GLU A 52 9.12 6.78 7.13
C GLU A 52 8.13 6.16 6.14
N PRO A 53 8.26 6.44 4.83
CA PRO A 53 7.40 5.84 3.82
C PRO A 53 7.63 4.33 3.77
N PHE A 54 6.53 3.59 3.55
CA PHE A 54 6.61 2.16 3.24
C PHE A 54 7.41 1.98 1.95
N LYS A 55 8.41 1.10 2.02
CA LYS A 55 9.28 0.81 0.89
C LYS A 55 9.13 -0.64 0.49
N MET A 56 9.22 -0.91 -0.80
CA MET A 56 9.45 -2.25 -1.31
C MET A 56 10.94 -2.42 -1.63
N VAL A 57 11.48 -3.59 -1.31
CA VAL A 57 12.88 -3.92 -1.56
C VAL A 57 12.91 -5.12 -2.49
N PHE A 58 13.40 -4.89 -3.71
CA PHE A 58 13.61 -5.92 -4.72
C PHE A 58 15.07 -6.34 -4.69
N ILE A 59 15.31 -7.64 -4.54
CA ILE A 59 16.65 -8.22 -4.41
C ILE A 59 16.86 -9.11 -5.63
N ASN A 60 17.82 -8.75 -6.48
CA ASN A 60 18.23 -9.61 -7.58
C ASN A 60 19.02 -10.80 -7.00
N THR A 61 18.49 -12.02 -7.13
CA THR A 61 19.02 -13.22 -6.50
C THR A 61 20.28 -13.78 -7.17
N ILE A 62 20.57 -13.36 -8.40
CA ILE A 62 21.80 -13.69 -9.12
C ILE A 62 22.97 -12.82 -8.63
N THR A 63 22.74 -11.52 -8.48
CA THR A 63 23.81 -10.53 -8.23
C THR A 63 23.87 -10.02 -6.80
N GLY A 64 22.82 -10.24 -6.01
CA GLY A 64 22.66 -9.67 -4.66
C GLY A 64 22.34 -8.18 -4.62
N LYS A 65 22.21 -7.50 -5.77
CA LYS A 65 21.89 -6.07 -5.83
C LYS A 65 20.44 -5.80 -5.40
N THR A 66 20.23 -4.67 -4.73
CA THR A 66 18.91 -4.23 -4.26
C THR A 66 18.40 -3.03 -5.04
N ASN A 67 17.09 -2.96 -5.24
CA ASN A 67 16.38 -1.75 -5.68
C ASN A 67 15.26 -1.45 -4.70
N GLU A 68 15.22 -0.21 -4.21
CA GLU A 68 14.17 0.27 -3.32
C GLU A 68 13.12 1.03 -4.13
N VAL A 69 11.85 0.74 -3.88
CA VAL A 69 10.72 1.44 -4.49
C VAL A 69 9.89 2.06 -3.38
N LEU A 70 9.72 3.38 -3.46
CA LEU A 70 8.86 4.15 -2.57
C LEU A 70 7.44 4.15 -3.15
N LEU A 71 6.47 3.78 -2.34
CA LEU A 71 5.06 4.00 -2.66
C LEU A 71 4.65 5.41 -2.22
N ALA A 72 3.51 5.89 -2.74
CA ALA A 72 2.98 7.21 -2.41
C ALA A 72 2.84 7.40 -0.88
N GLU A 73 2.97 8.64 -0.40
CA GLU A 73 2.91 8.95 1.04
C GLU A 73 1.63 8.39 1.70
N LYS A 74 1.78 7.92 2.94
CA LYS A 74 0.67 7.37 3.75
C LYS A 74 -0.03 6.15 3.13
N THR A 75 0.65 5.45 2.23
CA THR A 75 0.19 4.20 1.61
C THR A 75 0.80 3.02 2.37
N ASN A 76 -0.04 2.23 3.04
CA ASN A 76 0.36 0.97 3.66
C ASN A 76 0.23 -0.17 2.65
N ILE A 77 1.17 -1.10 2.65
CA ILE A 77 1.12 -2.29 1.80
C ILE A 77 0.25 -3.35 2.48
N ARG A 78 -0.81 -3.78 1.79
CA ARG A 78 -1.67 -4.89 2.24
C ARG A 78 -1.13 -6.23 1.75
N LYS A 79 -0.82 -6.31 0.46
CA LYS A 79 -0.40 -7.56 -0.18
C LYS A 79 0.44 -7.27 -1.42
N VAL A 80 1.46 -8.09 -1.63
CA VAL A 80 2.26 -8.12 -2.86
C VAL A 80 1.95 -9.44 -3.56
N HIS A 81 1.53 -9.39 -4.81
CA HIS A 81 1.24 -10.56 -5.63
C HIS A 81 2.41 -10.82 -6.57
N THR A 82 3.07 -11.97 -6.38
CA THR A 82 4.34 -12.32 -7.00
C THR A 82 4.25 -13.52 -7.93
N ASP A 83 3.08 -14.15 -8.04
CA ASP A 83 2.80 -15.37 -8.81
C ASP A 83 2.20 -15.10 -10.20
N ILE A 84 2.32 -13.86 -10.69
CA ILE A 84 1.69 -13.39 -11.92
C ILE A 84 2.54 -13.72 -13.15
N GLU A 85 1.97 -14.48 -14.08
CA GLU A 85 2.59 -14.83 -15.37
C GLU A 85 2.06 -13.96 -16.52
N ALA A 86 2.02 -12.65 -16.30
CA ALA A 86 1.68 -11.65 -17.30
C ALA A 86 2.88 -10.73 -17.56
N ASN A 87 2.78 -9.86 -18.56
CA ASN A 87 3.76 -8.81 -18.82
C ASN A 87 3.05 -7.45 -18.83
N PHE A 88 3.65 -6.44 -18.22
CA PHE A 88 3.20 -5.05 -18.27
C PHE A 88 4.18 -4.27 -19.14
N LEU A 89 3.70 -3.68 -20.24
CA LEU A 89 4.51 -2.95 -21.22
C LEU A 89 5.76 -3.75 -21.66
N GLY A 90 5.60 -5.05 -21.86
CA GLY A 90 6.68 -5.96 -22.26
C GLY A 90 7.62 -6.42 -21.14
N SER A 91 7.40 -6.02 -19.88
CA SER A 91 8.24 -6.36 -18.73
C SER A 91 7.48 -7.20 -17.69
N LYS A 92 8.21 -8.00 -16.91
CA LYS A 92 7.66 -8.61 -15.69
C LYS A 92 7.35 -7.54 -14.65
N PHE A 93 6.37 -7.81 -13.80
CA PHE A 93 5.90 -6.86 -12.81
C PHE A 93 5.36 -7.57 -11.58
N VAL A 94 5.19 -6.83 -10.49
CA VAL A 94 4.39 -7.24 -9.34
C VAL A 94 3.16 -6.36 -9.22
N VAL A 95 2.06 -6.93 -8.70
CA VAL A 95 0.87 -6.18 -8.32
C VAL A 95 0.90 -5.94 -6.82
N VAL A 96 0.68 -4.70 -6.40
CA VAL A 96 0.72 -4.30 -5.00
C VAL A 96 -0.62 -3.72 -4.61
N GLU A 97 -1.28 -4.38 -3.67
CA GLU A 97 -2.46 -3.86 -3.01
C GLU A 97 -2.04 -3.01 -1.82
N CYS A 98 -2.59 -1.81 -1.77
CA CYS A 98 -2.31 -0.86 -0.73
C CYS A 98 -3.58 -0.28 -0.11
N TYR A 99 -3.43 0.31 1.07
CA TYR A 99 -4.49 1.08 1.71
C TYR A 99 -3.95 2.33 2.42
N SER A 100 -4.75 3.38 2.44
CA SER A 100 -4.44 4.64 3.12
C SER A 100 -5.59 5.05 4.02
N GLU A 101 -5.29 5.52 5.23
CA GLU A 101 -6.29 6.11 6.12
C GLU A 101 -6.75 7.46 5.56
N VAL A 102 -8.08 7.64 5.46
CA VAL A 102 -8.65 8.86 4.86
C VAL A 102 -9.64 9.59 5.75
N GLU A 103 -9.93 9.11 6.97
CA GLU A 103 -10.99 9.67 7.83
C GLU A 103 -10.88 11.19 8.05
N LYS A 104 -9.66 11.72 8.14
CA LYS A 104 -9.41 13.18 8.29
C LYS A 104 -9.68 13.97 7.00
N ARG A 105 -9.51 13.36 5.82
CA ARG A 105 -9.70 13.99 4.51
C ARG A 105 -11.10 13.77 3.96
N LEU A 106 -11.70 12.63 4.27
CA LEU A 106 -12.97 12.14 3.75
C LEU A 106 -13.80 11.58 4.92
N PRO A 107 -14.50 12.44 5.68
CA PRO A 107 -15.20 12.05 6.92
C PRO A 107 -16.31 11.02 6.74
N LYS A 108 -16.80 10.86 5.51
CA LYS A 108 -17.85 9.92 5.13
C LYS A 108 -17.30 8.64 4.47
N ALA A 109 -16.00 8.51 4.24
CA ALA A 109 -15.41 7.30 3.67
C ALA A 109 -15.40 6.16 4.70
N SER A 110 -15.47 4.90 4.25
CA SER A 110 -14.90 3.81 5.04
C SER A 110 -13.46 4.20 5.37
N GLY A 111 -13.00 4.01 6.62
CA GLY A 111 -11.78 4.66 7.14
C GLY A 111 -10.50 4.49 6.32
N PHE A 112 -10.50 3.59 5.34
CA PHE A 112 -9.42 3.37 4.39
C PHE A 112 -9.87 3.49 2.92
N VAL A 113 -8.99 4.02 2.08
CA VAL A 113 -9.05 3.90 0.61
C VAL A 113 -8.03 2.86 0.17
N SER A 114 -8.48 1.89 -0.61
CA SER A 114 -7.64 0.84 -1.18
C SER A 114 -7.25 1.18 -2.62
N LYS A 115 -6.01 0.86 -3.00
CA LYS A 115 -5.45 1.14 -4.32
C LYS A 115 -4.65 -0.06 -4.83
N LEU A 116 -4.59 -0.18 -6.15
CA LEU A 116 -3.76 -1.16 -6.86
C LEU A 116 -2.63 -0.43 -7.60
N TYR A 117 -1.40 -0.93 -7.45
CA TYR A 117 -0.22 -0.45 -8.16
C TYR A 117 0.44 -1.59 -8.93
N LEU A 118 1.00 -1.27 -10.09
CA LEU A 118 1.96 -2.11 -10.81
C LEU A 118 3.37 -1.58 -10.53
N ILE A 119 4.32 -2.48 -10.28
CA ILE A 119 5.73 -2.14 -10.24
C ILE A 119 6.43 -2.98 -11.29
N SER A 120 6.96 -2.33 -12.33
CA SER A 120 7.70 -3.00 -13.39
C SER A 120 9.08 -3.44 -12.88
N LEU A 121 9.57 -4.61 -13.28
CA LEU A 121 10.87 -5.13 -12.85
C LEU A 121 12.04 -4.66 -13.73
N ASN A 122 11.78 -4.00 -14.87
CA ASN A 122 12.85 -3.46 -15.72
C ASN A 122 13.40 -2.14 -15.18
N ASP A 123 12.54 -1.24 -14.73
CA ASP A 123 12.85 0.13 -14.34
C ASP A 123 12.35 0.49 -12.93
N PHE A 124 11.68 -0.45 -12.25
CA PHE A 124 11.10 -0.27 -10.91
C PHE A 124 10.08 0.87 -10.82
N LYS A 125 9.50 1.26 -11.96
CA LYS A 125 8.48 2.32 -12.02
C LYS A 125 7.16 1.85 -11.43
N VAL A 126 6.62 2.68 -10.54
CA VAL A 126 5.29 2.51 -9.94
C VAL A 126 4.22 3.11 -10.85
N THR A 127 3.21 2.33 -11.21
CA THR A 127 2.05 2.78 -12.00
C THR A 127 0.77 2.54 -11.21
N PRO A 128 0.02 3.59 -10.81
CA PRO A 128 -1.29 3.42 -10.18
C PRO A 128 -2.32 2.94 -11.22
N ILE A 129 -3.12 1.92 -10.86
CA ILE A 129 -4.22 1.43 -11.71
C ILE A 129 -5.55 2.06 -11.29
N SER A 130 -5.81 2.07 -9.98
CA SER A 130 -7.06 2.58 -9.41
C SER A 130 -7.22 4.08 -9.66
N THR A 131 -8.44 4.53 -9.93
CA THR A 131 -8.77 5.96 -10.12
C THR A 131 -8.61 6.73 -8.81
N GLU A 132 -8.22 8.00 -8.83
CA GLU A 132 -7.93 8.78 -7.59
C GLU A 132 -9.16 8.86 -6.67
N ASP A 133 -10.33 9.15 -7.24
CA ASP A 133 -11.59 9.33 -6.50
C ASP A 133 -12.29 8.03 -6.12
N PHE A 134 -11.71 6.87 -6.42
CA PHE A 134 -12.31 5.57 -6.17
C PHE A 134 -11.42 4.65 -5.31
N SER A 135 -12.03 3.83 -4.48
CA SER A 135 -11.40 2.80 -3.66
C SER A 135 -11.57 1.44 -4.32
N LEU A 136 -10.47 0.69 -4.45
CA LEU A 136 -10.47 -0.68 -4.95
C LEU A 136 -11.33 -1.58 -4.06
N LYS A 137 -12.24 -2.33 -4.66
CA LYS A 137 -13.07 -3.34 -3.96
C LYS A 137 -12.62 -4.77 -4.27
N ASN A 138 -12.35 -5.06 -5.54
CA ASN A 138 -11.90 -6.37 -5.98
C ASN A 138 -11.18 -6.26 -7.32
N TRP A 139 -10.37 -7.24 -7.67
CA TRP A 139 -9.71 -7.32 -8.97
C TRP A 139 -9.36 -8.76 -9.34
N GLN A 140 -9.16 -8.97 -10.63
CA GLN A 140 -8.69 -10.23 -11.22
C GLN A 140 -7.76 -9.91 -12.40
N ILE A 141 -6.77 -10.77 -12.62
CA ILE A 141 -5.91 -10.71 -13.81
C ILE A 141 -6.21 -11.89 -14.71
N ASN A 142 -6.43 -11.61 -15.99
CA ASN A 142 -6.53 -12.62 -17.02
C ASN A 142 -5.21 -12.63 -17.81
N THR A 143 -4.35 -13.61 -17.50
CA THR A 143 -3.04 -13.77 -18.15
C THR A 143 -3.16 -14.12 -19.64
N LYS A 144 -4.25 -14.77 -20.06
CA LYS A 144 -4.49 -15.10 -21.48
C LYS A 144 -4.75 -13.85 -22.33
N THR A 145 -5.44 -12.85 -21.77
CA THR A 145 -5.78 -11.61 -22.50
C THR A 145 -4.94 -10.41 -22.07
N ASN A 146 -3.96 -10.64 -21.20
CA ASN A 146 -3.07 -9.65 -20.59
C ASN A 146 -3.83 -8.42 -20.04
N LYS A 147 -4.91 -8.65 -19.27
CA LYS A 147 -5.79 -7.59 -18.76
C LYS A 147 -6.06 -7.77 -17.28
N ILE A 148 -6.16 -6.64 -16.57
CA ILE A 148 -6.67 -6.59 -15.21
C ILE A 148 -8.10 -6.05 -15.27
N VAL A 149 -9.03 -6.77 -14.66
CA VAL A 149 -10.40 -6.33 -14.44
C VAL A 149 -10.55 -6.01 -12.97
N PHE A 150 -11.08 -4.84 -12.64
CA PHE A 150 -11.24 -4.42 -11.25
C PHE A 150 -12.52 -3.65 -11.01
N ILE A 151 -13.01 -3.76 -9.78
CA ILE A 151 -14.16 -3.03 -9.28
C ILE A 151 -13.65 -1.93 -8.37
N GLU A 152 -14.11 -0.71 -8.61
CA GLU A 152 -13.80 0.45 -7.78
C GLU A 152 -15.10 1.16 -7.37
N GLN A 153 -15.12 1.71 -6.15
CA GLN A 153 -16.26 2.43 -5.57
C GLN A 153 -15.85 3.85 -5.22
N GLU A 154 -16.72 4.82 -5.48
CA GLU A 154 -16.45 6.22 -5.15
C GLU A 154 -16.07 6.38 -3.67
N ASN A 155 -15.01 7.16 -3.41
CA ASN A 155 -14.55 7.45 -2.07
C ASN A 155 -15.60 8.28 -1.30
N GLY A 156 -15.64 8.15 0.03
CA GLY A 156 -16.42 9.09 0.83
C GLY A 156 -17.90 8.74 1.02
N MET A 157 -18.33 7.52 0.68
CA MET A 157 -19.71 7.08 0.93
C MET A 157 -19.73 5.96 1.98
N LYS A 158 -20.62 6.09 2.99
CA LYS A 158 -20.95 5.04 3.96
C LYS A 158 -22.07 4.19 3.36
N ASP A 159 -21.79 2.91 3.16
CA ASP A 159 -22.68 1.77 2.83
C ASP A 159 -24.02 2.05 2.10
N LEU A 160 -24.11 1.43 0.91
CA LEU A 160 -25.28 0.77 0.29
C LEU A 160 -26.48 1.60 -0.20
N SER A 161 -26.49 2.92 -0.05
CA SER A 161 -27.48 3.76 -0.76
C SER A 161 -26.80 4.91 -1.50
N GLY A 162 -26.78 4.82 -2.83
CA GLY A 162 -26.18 5.83 -3.71
C GLY A 162 -24.69 5.63 -4.03
N GLU A 163 -24.14 4.41 -3.87
CA GLU A 163 -22.74 4.13 -4.18
C GLU A 163 -22.52 3.91 -5.68
N VAL A 164 -21.78 4.82 -6.31
CA VAL A 164 -21.26 4.60 -7.67
C VAL A 164 -20.13 3.58 -7.61
N GLN A 165 -20.37 2.43 -8.25
CA GLN A 165 -19.39 1.40 -8.53
C GLN A 165 -19.14 1.33 -10.03
N LYS A 166 -17.89 1.07 -10.37
CA LYS A 166 -17.42 0.94 -11.74
C LYS A 166 -16.66 -0.36 -11.89
N ILE A 167 -16.90 -1.03 -13.00
CA ILE A 167 -16.03 -2.11 -13.49
C ILE A 167 -15.12 -1.49 -14.53
N MET A 168 -13.82 -1.63 -14.27
CA MET A 168 -12.76 -1.08 -15.10
C MET A 168 -11.92 -2.22 -15.68
N VAL A 169 -11.42 -2.00 -16.90
CA VAL A 169 -10.44 -2.87 -17.54
C VAL A 169 -9.17 -2.06 -17.75
N PHE A 170 -8.05 -2.59 -17.26
CA PHE A 170 -6.70 -2.09 -17.52
C PHE A 170 -5.98 -3.06 -18.47
N ASP A 171 -5.55 -2.54 -19.62
CA ASP A 171 -4.81 -3.31 -20.61
C ASP A 171 -3.30 -3.21 -20.32
N LEU A 172 -2.67 -4.35 -20.03
CA LEU A 172 -1.27 -4.39 -19.62
C LEU A 172 -0.30 -4.16 -20.80
N ASP A 173 -0.75 -4.32 -22.04
CA ASP A 173 0.09 -4.16 -23.23
C ASP A 173 0.36 -2.68 -23.53
N ASN A 174 -0.58 -1.80 -23.20
CA ASN A 174 -0.50 -0.37 -23.53
C ASN A 174 -0.75 0.57 -22.34
N GLY A 175 -1.07 0.03 -21.15
CA GLY A 175 -1.30 0.82 -19.94
C GLY A 175 -2.59 1.65 -19.97
N THR A 176 -3.51 1.38 -20.89
CA THR A 176 -4.77 2.11 -20.99
C THR A 176 -5.83 1.53 -20.06
N LYS A 177 -6.71 2.40 -19.59
CA LYS A 177 -7.84 2.05 -18.72
C LYS A 177 -9.15 2.45 -19.38
N LYS A 178 -10.16 1.57 -19.28
CA LYS A 178 -11.51 1.82 -19.79
C LYS A 178 -12.56 1.38 -18.77
N GLU A 179 -13.57 2.23 -18.57
CA GLU A 179 -14.81 1.86 -17.88
C GLU A 179 -15.64 0.96 -18.81
N VAL A 180 -16.07 -0.20 -18.30
CA VAL A 180 -16.89 -1.16 -19.08
C VAL A 180 -18.30 -1.31 -18.53
N PHE A 181 -18.52 -0.95 -17.27
CA PHE A 181 -19.84 -0.96 -16.64
C PHE A 181 -19.87 -0.02 -15.43
N SER A 182 -21.01 0.59 -15.16
CA SER A 182 -21.28 1.33 -13.93
C SER A 182 -22.73 1.12 -13.51
N ASN A 183 -23.00 1.18 -12.20
CA ASN A 183 -24.33 1.07 -11.61
C ASN A 183 -25.01 2.44 -11.39
N ASN A 184 -24.52 3.50 -12.06
CA ASN A 184 -25.12 4.84 -12.05
C ASN A 184 -26.60 4.85 -12.42
#